data_AF-A0A2N2E7R8-F1
#
_entry.id   AF-A0A2N2E7R8-F1
#
_cell.length_a   1.000
_cell.length_b   1.000
_cell.length_c   1.000
_cell.angle_alpha   90.00
_cell.angle_beta   90.00
_cell.angle_gamma   90.00
#
_symmetry.space_group_name_H-M   'P 1'
#
loop_
_entity.id
_entity.type
_entity.pdbx_description
1 polymer ?
#
loop_
_entity_poly.entity_id
_entity_poly.type
_entity_poly.pdbx_seq_one_letter_code
_entity_poly.pdbx_strand_id
1 'polypeptide(L)'
;MAKKGQKFRRYELEFMNKVLKEYREGSSAGYLSNKYGIPVGTIRTWSFINKRRGALGIVKRGRSVGSKAKDYKERYEILKNSRTS
;
A
#
# COMPACT_ATOMS: atom_id res chain seq x y z
N MET A 1 -3.69 9.08 -15.62
CA MET A 1 -4.19 7.77 -16.10
C MET A 1 -3.01 6.92 -16.56
N ALA A 2 -2.92 5.66 -16.13
CA ALA A 2 -1.88 4.75 -16.63
C ALA A 2 -2.17 4.46 -18.11
N LYS A 3 -1.14 4.55 -18.96
CA LYS A 3 -1.28 4.29 -20.40
C LYS A 3 -1.23 2.79 -20.67
N LYS A 4 -2.05 2.31 -21.62
CA LYS A 4 -2.03 0.91 -22.08
C LYS A 4 -0.62 0.55 -22.54
N GLY A 5 -0.02 -0.49 -21.96
CA GLY A 5 1.35 -0.93 -22.26
C GLY A 5 2.47 -0.38 -21.36
N GLN A 6 2.15 0.40 -20.33
CA GLN A 6 3.15 0.86 -19.36
C GLN A 6 3.76 -0.32 -18.59
N LYS A 7 5.04 -0.62 -18.87
CA LYS A 7 5.80 -1.64 -18.15
C LYS A 7 6.26 -1.07 -16.80
N PHE A 8 5.78 -1.66 -15.71
CA PHE A 8 6.25 -1.32 -14.36
C PHE A 8 7.51 -2.11 -14.03
N ARG A 9 8.58 -1.41 -13.63
CA ARG A 9 9.79 -2.07 -13.12
C ARG A 9 9.46 -2.77 -11.80
N ARG A 10 9.81 -4.05 -11.71
CA ARG A 10 9.78 -4.79 -10.44
C ARG A 10 11.16 -4.68 -9.80
N TYR A 11 11.18 -4.43 -8.50
CA TYR A 11 12.39 -4.42 -7.70
C TYR A 11 12.26 -5.52 -6.64
N GLU A 12 13.37 -6.11 -6.25
CA GLU A 12 13.39 -7.09 -5.16
C GLU A 12 13.25 -6.42 -3.80
N LEU A 13 12.64 -7.12 -2.85
CA LEU A 13 12.37 -6.58 -1.51
C LEU A 13 13.67 -6.19 -0.79
N GLU A 14 14.69 -7.03 -0.88
CA GLU A 14 16.01 -6.78 -0.27
C GLU A 14 16.64 -5.49 -0.80
N PHE A 15 16.58 -5.32 -2.12
CA PHE A 15 17.07 -4.12 -2.77
C PHE A 15 16.31 -2.87 -2.32
N MET A 16 14.98 -2.92 -2.27
CA MET A 16 14.18 -1.79 -1.79
C MET A 16 14.52 -1.43 -0.33
N ASN A 17 14.71 -2.44 0.53
CA ASN A 17 15.09 -2.25 1.93
C ASN A 17 16.48 -1.62 2.06
N LYS A 18 17.45 -2.03 1.23
CA LYS A 18 18.78 -1.42 1.16
C LYS A 18 18.69 0.08 0.83
N VAL A 19 17.95 0.44 -0.21
CA VAL A 19 17.75 1.84 -0.61
C VAL A 19 17.06 2.65 0.48
N LEU A 20 16.07 2.08 1.15
CA LEU A 20 15.39 2.75 2.27
C LEU A 20 16.29 2.94 3.49
N LYS A 21 17.21 2.00 3.75
CA LYS A 21 18.18 2.14 4.84
C LYS A 21 19.07 3.35 4.60
N GLU A 22 19.67 3.45 3.40
CA GLU A 22 20.52 4.59 3.04
C GLU A 22 19.75 5.92 3.05
N TYR A 23 18.47 5.89 2.63
CA TYR A 23 17.60 7.07 2.70
C TYR A 23 17.33 7.52 4.15
N ARG A 24 17.17 6.58 5.09
CA ARG A 24 16.98 6.86 6.52
C ARG A 24 18.24 7.36 7.20
N GLU A 25 19.40 6.92 6.74
CA GLU A 25 20.71 7.38 7.20
C GLU A 25 21.01 8.83 6.81
N GLY A 26 20.14 9.46 6.01
CA GLY A 26 20.22 10.88 5.63
C GLY A 26 20.56 11.11 4.15
N SER A 27 20.70 10.05 3.35
CA SER A 27 20.94 10.20 1.92
C SER A 27 19.74 10.85 1.22
N SER A 28 20.01 11.81 0.33
CA SER A 28 18.94 12.45 -0.43
C SER A 28 18.34 11.49 -1.46
N ALA A 29 17.04 11.61 -1.73
CA ALA A 29 16.38 10.79 -2.74
C ALA A 29 16.96 11.03 -4.15
N GLY A 30 17.46 12.23 -4.44
CA GLY A 30 18.13 12.54 -5.71
C GLY A 30 19.45 11.79 -5.86
N TYR A 31 20.26 11.74 -4.80
CA TYR A 31 21.50 10.99 -4.78
C TYR A 31 21.26 9.48 -5.01
N LEU A 32 20.32 8.90 -4.27
CA LEU A 32 19.94 7.48 -4.42
C LEU A 32 19.34 7.18 -5.80
N SER A 33 18.60 8.13 -6.37
CA SER A 33 18.04 8.02 -7.72
C SER A 33 19.15 7.87 -8.77
N ASN A 34 20.19 8.71 -8.68
CA ASN A 34 21.33 8.65 -9.59
C ASN A 34 22.18 7.40 -9.35
N LYS A 35 22.42 7.04 -8.09
CA LYS A 35 23.24 5.87 -7.70
C LYS A 35 22.63 4.54 -8.17
N TYR A 36 21.31 4.40 -8.06
CA TYR A 36 20.61 3.15 -8.33
C TYR A 36 19.75 3.15 -9.61
N GLY A 37 19.67 4.28 -10.33
CA GLY A 37 18.82 4.42 -11.50
C GLY A 37 17.32 4.28 -11.20
N ILE A 38 16.90 4.65 -9.99
CA ILE A 38 15.52 4.54 -9.52
C ILE A 38 14.88 5.93 -9.51
N PRO A 39 13.66 6.12 -10.02
CA PRO A 39 12.99 7.41 -9.94
C PRO A 39 12.84 7.89 -8.49
N VAL A 40 13.14 9.16 -8.23
CA VAL A 40 12.96 9.82 -6.92
C VAL A 40 11.56 9.57 -6.33
N GLY A 41 10.52 9.61 -7.17
CA GLY A 41 9.14 9.34 -6.76
C GLY A 41 8.92 7.93 -6.21
N THR A 42 9.62 6.94 -6.76
CA THR A 42 9.59 5.55 -6.28
C THR A 42 10.20 5.45 -4.88
N ILE A 43 11.35 6.08 -4.64
CA ILE A 43 12.03 6.10 -3.34
C ILE A 43 11.15 6.75 -2.27
N ARG A 44 10.53 7.90 -2.60
CA ARG A 44 9.58 8.58 -1.70
C ARG A 44 8.36 7.72 -1.39
N THR A 45 7.83 7.04 -2.40
CA THR A 45 6.69 6.11 -2.24
C THR A 45 7.04 4.97 -1.29
N TRP A 46 8.22 4.37 -1.46
CA TRP A 46 8.71 3.33 -0.55
C TRP A 46 8.84 3.85 0.88
N SER A 47 9.41 5.04 1.06
CA SER A 47 9.57 5.64 2.39
C SER A 47 8.21 5.87 3.06
N PHE A 48 7.24 6.39 2.31
CA PHE A 48 5.88 6.60 2.79
C PHE A 48 5.16 5.30 3.17
N ILE A 49 5.24 4.27 2.31
CA ILE A 49 4.65 2.96 2.57
C ILE A 49 5.28 2.35 3.83
N ASN A 50 6.61 2.40 3.95
CA ASN A 50 7.31 1.86 5.10
C ASN A 50 6.92 2.61 6.39
N LYS A 51 6.82 3.95 6.36
CA LYS A 51 6.34 4.75 7.51
C LYS A 51 4.90 4.40 7.92
N ARG A 52 4.01 4.13 6.96
CA ARG A 52 2.60 3.78 7.25
C ARG A 52 2.37 2.33 7.66
N ARG A 53 3.14 1.38 7.11
CA ARG A 53 2.88 -0.07 7.24
C ARG A 53 3.97 -0.84 7.96
N GLY A 54 5.05 -0.19 8.38
CA GLY A 54 6.22 -0.81 9.01
C GLY A 54 7.18 -1.52 8.03
N ALA A 55 6.69 -2.05 6.91
CA ALA A 55 7.52 -2.68 5.88
C ALA A 55 6.90 -2.63 4.47
N LEU A 56 7.76 -2.71 3.45
CA LEU A 56 7.37 -2.67 2.02
C LEU A 56 6.67 -3.95 1.53
N GLY A 57 6.87 -5.08 2.22
CA GLY A 57 6.31 -6.39 1.85
C GLY A 57 4.96 -6.71 2.48
N ILE A 58 4.52 -5.92 3.48
CA ILE A 58 3.26 -6.15 4.19
C ILE A 58 2.13 -5.47 3.41
N VAL A 59 1.80 -6.05 2.26
CA VAL A 59 0.65 -5.63 1.48
C VAL A 59 -0.53 -6.52 1.87
N LYS A 60 -1.30 -6.13 2.90
CA LYS A 60 -2.74 -6.42 2.85
C LYS A 60 -3.26 -5.68 1.62
N ARG A 61 -3.36 -6.40 0.51
CA ARG A 61 -3.84 -5.91 -0.78
C ARG A 61 -5.36 -6.09 -0.75
N GLY A 62 -6.06 -5.00 -0.47
CA GLY A 62 -7.50 -4.98 -0.33
C GLY A 62 -7.94 -3.64 0.26
N ARG A 63 -9.14 -3.19 -0.10
CA ARG A 63 -9.86 -2.19 0.70
C ARG A 63 -9.94 -2.76 2.11
N SER A 64 -9.67 -1.98 3.16
CA SER A 64 -10.14 -2.38 4.48
C SER A 64 -11.64 -2.59 4.31
N VAL A 65 -12.09 -3.85 4.35
CA VAL A 65 -13.51 -4.14 4.52
C VAL A 65 -13.78 -3.62 5.92
N GLY A 66 -14.10 -2.34 6.03
CA GLY A 66 -14.50 -1.74 7.30
C GLY A 66 -15.67 -2.57 7.78
N SER A 67 -15.47 -3.31 8.87
CA SER A 67 -16.42 -3.60 9.96
C SER A 67 -17.92 -3.72 9.65
N LYS A 68 -18.36 -4.00 8.42
CA LYS A 68 -19.75 -4.09 7.97
C LYS A 68 -20.19 -5.51 7.66
N ALA A 69 -19.34 -6.50 7.93
CA ALA A 69 -19.72 -7.91 7.81
C ALA A 69 -20.58 -8.38 8.99
N LYS A 70 -20.62 -7.63 10.11
CA LYS A 70 -21.43 -7.99 11.29
C LYS A 70 -22.89 -7.54 11.20
N ASP A 71 -23.21 -6.59 10.32
CA ASP A 71 -24.55 -5.98 10.18
C ASP A 71 -25.51 -6.74 9.24
N TYR A 72 -25.16 -7.93 8.74
CA TYR A 72 -26.04 -8.64 7.80
C TYR A 72 -27.13 -9.47 8.53
N LYS A 73 -26.87 -9.91 9.76
CA LYS A 73 -27.79 -10.77 10.51
C LYS A 73 -28.88 -9.95 11.23
N GLU A 74 -28.51 -8.84 11.89
CA GLU A 74 -29.46 -7.92 12.55
C GLU A 74 -30.47 -7.33 11.56
N ARG A 75 -30.04 -7.05 10.32
CA ARG A 75 -30.91 -6.43 9.29
C ARG A 75 -32.03 -7.35 8.79
N TYR A 76 -31.81 -8.66 8.79
CA TYR A 76 -32.84 -9.64 8.37
C TYR A 76 -33.90 -9.87 9.44
N GLU A 77 -33.57 -9.71 10.72
CA GLU A 77 -34.53 -9.88 11.82
C GLU A 77 -35.53 -8.73 11.89
N ILE A 78 -35.06 -7.49 11.63
CA ILE A 78 -35.93 -6.30 11.53
C ILE A 78 -36.88 -6.40 10.32
N LEU A 79 -36.41 -6.90 9.19
CA LEU A 79 -37.22 -7.08 7.96
C LEU A 79 -38.26 -8.21 8.08
N LYS A 80 -38.02 -9.20 8.93
CA LYS A 80 -38.96 -10.31 9.16
C LYS A 80 -40.12 -9.87 10.05
N ASN A 81 -39.84 -9.06 11.07
CA ASN A 81 -40.86 -8.61 12.02
C ASN A 81 -41.79 -7.51 11.46
N SER A 82 -41.37 -6.78 10.42
CA SER A 82 -42.20 -5.77 9.76
C SER A 82 -43.15 -6.31 8.69
N ARG A 83 -43.13 -7.62 8.42
CA ARG A 83 -44.04 -8.29 7.48
C ARG A 83 -45.19 -9.05 8.17
N THR A 84 -45.24 -9.02 9.50
CA THR A 84 -46.22 -9.74 10.32
C THR A 84 -46.87 -8.85 11.40
N SER A 85 -47.09 -7.56 11.12
CA SER A 85 -48.01 -6.69 11.86
C SER A 85 -49.06 -6.14 10.93
#